data_AF-A0A6B2DZG8-F1
#
_entry.id   AF-A0A6B2DZG8-F1
#
_cell.length_a   1.000
_cell.length_b   1.000
_cell.length_c   1.000
_cell.angle_alpha   90.00
_cell.angle_beta   90.00
_cell.angle_gamma   90.00
#
_symmetry.space_group_name_H-M   'P 1'
#
loop_
_entity.id
_entity.type
_entity.pdbx_description
1 polymer ?
#
loop_
_entity_poly.entity_id
_entity_poly.type
_entity_poly.pdbx_seq_one_letter_code
_entity_poly.pdbx_strand_id
1 'polypeptide(L)'
;MAGRSRLSPVGAPTRGTTNPNRLRRVDRWIASSPATSRLLRATVAPLVVDLGYGASPVTTVELARWLRRVRPDVRVLGLELDPVRVA
;
A
#
# COMPACT_ATOMS: atom_id res chain seq x y z
N MET A 1 12.69 9.16 -35.44
CA MET A 1 12.62 9.23 -33.96
C MET A 1 11.23 9.71 -33.57
N ALA A 2 10.33 8.78 -33.21
CA ALA A 2 8.98 9.13 -32.76
C ALA A 2 9.03 9.54 -31.28
N GLY A 3 8.58 10.75 -30.97
CA GLY A 3 8.49 11.24 -29.60
C GLY A 3 7.57 10.35 -28.78
N ARG A 4 8.08 9.82 -27.66
CA ARG A 4 7.23 9.20 -26.63
C ARG A 4 6.24 10.26 -26.17
N SER A 5 4.97 10.13 -26.54
CA SER A 5 3.92 10.82 -25.82
C SER A 5 4.04 10.40 -24.35
N ARG A 6 4.31 11.36 -23.46
CA ARG A 6 4.18 11.10 -22.03
C ARG A 6 2.70 10.81 -21.83
N LEU A 7 2.36 9.55 -21.59
CA LEU A 7 1.05 9.19 -21.08
C LEU A 7 0.93 9.86 -19.72
N SER A 8 0.27 11.02 -19.68
CA SER A 8 -0.05 11.68 -18.42
C SER A 8 -1.04 10.78 -17.68
N PRO A 9 -0.73 10.31 -16.45
CA PRO A 9 -1.67 9.52 -15.67
C PRO A 9 -2.95 10.32 -15.47
N VAL A 10 -4.07 9.83 -16.00
CA VAL A 10 -5.39 10.39 -15.73
C VAL A 10 -5.89 9.76 -14.44
N GLY A 11 -5.56 10.37 -13.31
CA GLY A 11 -6.09 10.01 -12.00
C GLY A 11 -7.07 11.07 -11.51
N ALA A 12 -8.30 10.68 -11.23
CA ALA A 12 -9.27 11.53 -10.52
C ALA A 12 -9.25 11.13 -9.03
N PRO A 13 -8.71 11.95 -8.12
CA PRO A 13 -8.70 11.62 -6.70
C PRO A 13 -10.12 11.45 -6.19
N THR A 14 -10.44 10.27 -5.66
CA THR A 14 -11.71 10.07 -4.97
C THR A 14 -11.55 10.46 -3.51
N ARG A 15 -12.36 11.40 -3.03
CA ARG A 15 -12.32 11.85 -1.64
C ARG A 15 -13.39 11.13 -0.84
N GLY A 16 -12.94 10.22 0.02
CA GLY A 16 -13.74 9.59 1.05
C GLY A 16 -12.81 9.07 2.15
N THR A 17 -13.27 9.11 3.39
CA THR A 17 -12.54 8.47 4.49
C THR A 17 -12.93 7.00 4.54
N THR A 18 -11.93 6.12 4.47
CA THR A 18 -12.15 4.73 4.84
C THR A 18 -12.23 4.63 6.36
N ASN A 19 -13.35 4.10 6.88
CA ASN A 19 -13.48 3.82 8.31
C ASN A 19 -12.41 2.83 8.78
N PRO A 20 -11.91 2.96 10.03
CA PRO A 20 -11.00 1.98 10.62
C PRO A 20 -11.52 0.55 10.49
N ASN A 21 -10.62 -0.43 10.31
CA ASN A 21 -10.92 -1.85 10.18
C ASN A 21 -11.84 -2.23 8.99
N ARG A 22 -12.09 -1.33 8.03
CA ARG A 22 -12.87 -1.64 6.82
C ARG A 22 -12.24 -2.79 6.03
N LEU A 23 -10.90 -2.85 5.97
CA LEU A 23 -10.13 -3.84 5.22
C LEU A 23 -9.59 -5.00 6.07
N ARG A 24 -10.01 -5.14 7.33
CA ARG A 24 -9.47 -6.14 8.28
C ARG A 24 -9.41 -7.59 7.74
N ARG A 25 -10.36 -7.97 6.88
CA ARG A 25 -10.39 -9.32 6.26
C ARG A 25 -9.28 -9.47 5.24
N VAL A 26 -9.03 -8.43 4.45
CA VAL A 26 -7.95 -8.37 3.46
C VAL A 26 -6.61 -8.37 4.19
N ASP A 27 -6.41 -7.53 5.21
CA ASP A 27 -5.14 -7.48 5.95
C ASP A 27 -4.76 -8.84 6.56
N ARG A 28 -5.75 -9.52 7.17
CA ARG A 28 -5.57 -10.86 7.73
C ARG A 28 -5.22 -11.88 6.66
N TRP A 29 -5.94 -11.86 5.53
CA TRP A 29 -5.69 -12.78 4.43
C TRP A 29 -4.30 -12.57 3.81
N ILE A 30 -3.88 -11.31 3.58
CA ILE A 30 -2.55 -11.00 3.05
C ILE A 30 -1.47 -11.53 4.02
N ALA A 31 -1.61 -11.28 5.32
CA ALA A 31 -0.63 -11.72 6.30
C ALA A 31 -0.57 -13.26 6.43
N SER A 32 -1.72 -13.94 6.36
CA SER A 32 -1.80 -15.41 6.51
C SER A 32 -1.58 -16.20 5.22
N SER A 33 -1.65 -15.56 4.05
CA SER A 33 -1.47 -16.24 2.76
C SER A 33 -0.06 -16.85 2.65
N PRO A 34 0.07 -18.16 2.35
CA PRO A 34 1.38 -18.81 2.25
C PRO A 34 2.32 -18.13 1.25
N ALA A 35 1.79 -17.65 0.13
CA ALA A 35 2.56 -16.98 -0.91
C ALA A 35 3.19 -15.68 -0.40
N THR A 36 2.36 -14.79 0.17
CA THR A 36 2.81 -13.50 0.72
C THR A 36 3.76 -13.72 1.89
N SER A 37 3.40 -14.61 2.82
CA SER A 37 4.21 -14.92 3.99
C SER A 37 5.60 -15.46 3.61
N ARG A 38 5.67 -16.34 2.61
CA ARG A 38 6.95 -16.86 2.09
C ARG A 38 7.77 -15.76 1.42
N LEU A 39 7.13 -14.93 0.59
CA LEU A 39 7.80 -13.82 -0.10
C LEU A 39 8.41 -12.82 0.89
N LEU A 40 7.64 -12.41 1.91
CA LEU A 40 8.10 -11.47 2.94
C LEU A 40 9.26 -12.03 3.76
N ARG A 41 9.26 -13.33 4.07
CA ARG A 41 10.36 -13.96 4.83
C ARG A 41 11.62 -14.18 4.01
N ALA A 42 11.49 -14.43 2.71
CA ALA A 42 12.62 -14.69 1.82
C ALA A 42 13.31 -13.41 1.32
N THR A 43 12.64 -12.25 1.41
CA THR A 43 13.18 -10.98 0.92
C THR A 43 14.06 -10.33 1.99
N VAL A 44 15.27 -9.91 1.61
CA VAL A 44 16.25 -9.30 2.54
C VAL A 44 15.73 -7.99 3.15
N ALA A 45 15.11 -7.13 2.35
CA ALA A 45 14.56 -5.85 2.78
C ALA A 45 13.18 -5.61 2.12
N PRO A 46 12.11 -6.23 2.63
CA PRO A 46 10.81 -6.18 1.97
C PRO A 46 10.17 -4.80 2.09
N LEU A 47 9.74 -4.28 0.94
CA LEU A 47 8.92 -3.08 0.81
C LEU A 47 7.54 -3.47 0.27
N VAL A 48 6.50 -3.06 0.98
CA VAL A 48 5.10 -3.14 0.54
C VAL A 48 4.61 -1.74 0.23
N VAL A 49 4.03 -1.56 -0.96
CA VAL A 49 3.47 -0.28 -1.39
C VAL A 49 1.95 -0.39 -1.39
N ASP A 50 1.30 0.44 -0.60
CA ASP A 50 -0.16 0.59 -0.53
C ASP A 50 -0.57 1.77 -1.42
N LEU A 51 -1.38 1.51 -2.45
CA LEU A 51 -1.75 2.49 -3.46
C LEU A 51 -3.13 3.07 -3.16
N GLY A 52 -3.21 4.39 -2.99
CA GLY A 52 -4.46 5.10 -2.77
C GLY A 52 -4.94 5.07 -1.32
N TYR A 53 -4.06 5.41 -0.36
CA TYR A 53 -4.49 5.50 1.04
C TYR A 53 -5.47 6.65 1.30
N GLY A 54 -5.61 7.59 0.36
CA GLY A 54 -6.61 8.64 0.38
C GLY A 54 -6.33 9.72 1.44
N ALA A 55 -7.41 10.24 2.03
CA ALA A 55 -7.32 11.35 2.99
C ALA A 55 -6.65 10.97 4.33
N SER A 56 -6.62 9.68 4.69
CA SER A 56 -6.13 9.19 5.98
C SER A 56 -5.47 7.82 5.83
N PRO A 57 -4.24 7.62 6.36
CA PRO A 57 -3.47 6.39 6.16
C PRO A 57 -3.88 5.25 7.11
N VAL A 58 -5.07 5.30 7.70
CA VAL A 58 -5.49 4.35 8.75
C VAL A 58 -5.39 2.90 8.27
N THR A 59 -5.85 2.59 7.06
CA THR A 59 -5.77 1.24 6.49
C THR A 59 -4.33 0.83 6.19
N THR A 60 -3.49 1.74 5.69
CA THR A 60 -2.06 1.48 5.48
C THR A 60 -1.36 1.11 6.79
N VAL A 61 -1.68 1.81 7.87
CA VAL A 61 -1.12 1.54 9.21
C VAL A 61 -1.65 0.21 9.75
N GLU A 62 -2.92 -0.10 9.55
CA GLU A 62 -3.52 -1.40 9.94
C GLU A 62 -2.84 -2.56 9.20
N LEU A 63 -2.65 -2.46 7.88
CA LEU A 63 -1.90 -3.42 7.09
C LEU A 63 -0.47 -3.59 7.62
N ALA A 64 0.24 -2.49 7.86
CA ALA A 64 1.61 -2.54 8.39
C ALA A 64 1.70 -3.27 9.73
N ARG A 65 0.72 -3.07 10.64
CA ARG A 65 0.66 -3.80 11.91
C ARG A 65 0.48 -5.31 11.70
N TRP A 66 -0.31 -5.72 10.72
CA TRP A 66 -0.48 -7.14 10.39
C TRP A 66 0.79 -7.74 9.78
N LEU A 67 1.42 -7.07 8.81
CA LEU A 67 2.61 -7.58 8.14
C LEU A 67 3.83 -7.68 9.07
N ARG A 68 3.95 -6.79 10.06
CA ARG A 68 5.01 -6.86 11.08
C ARG A 68 4.92 -8.10 11.97
N ARG A 69 3.76 -8.76 12.05
CA ARG A 69 3.63 -10.08 12.71
C ARG A 69 4.30 -11.20 11.90
N VAL A 70 4.50 -11.01 10.60
CA VAL A 70 5.14 -11.97 9.69
C VAL A 70 6.63 -11.67 9.53
N ARG A 71 6.98 -10.39 9.36
CA ARG A 71 8.35 -9.91 9.18
C ARG A 71 8.51 -8.56 9.90
N PRO A 72 9.18 -8.50 11.07
CA PRO A 72 9.18 -7.30 11.93
C PRO A 72 9.74 -6.01 11.32
N ASP A 73 10.73 -6.13 10.42
CA ASP A 73 11.41 -5.01 9.74
C ASP A 73 10.80 -4.65 8.38
N VAL A 74 9.62 -5.20 8.03
CA VAL A 74 8.93 -4.87 6.79
C VAL A 74 8.63 -3.37 6.72
N ARG A 75 8.97 -2.77 5.58
CA ARG A 75 8.64 -1.39 5.27
C ARG A 75 7.31 -1.34 4.53
N VAL A 76 6.44 -0.43 4.94
CA VAL A 76 5.17 -0.15 4.24
C VAL A 76 5.16 1.32 3.85
N LEU A 77 4.93 1.58 2.57
CA LEU A 77 4.81 2.92 1.99
C LEU A 77 3.40 3.11 1.47
N GLY A 78 2.66 4.05 2.04
CA GLY A 78 1.41 4.52 1.44
C GLY A 78 1.73 5.54 0.34
N LEU A 79 1.13 5.37 -0.83
CA LEU A 79 1.19 6.31 -1.94
C LEU A 79 -0.18 6.94 -2.16
N GLU A 80 -0.23 8.26 -2.28
CA GLU A 80 -1.43 9.01 -2.64
C GLU A 80 -1.12 9.90 -3.84
N LEU A 81 -2.09 10.06 -4.74
CA LEU A 81 -1.90 10.75 -6.02
C LEU A 81 -2.19 12.26 -5.93
N ASP A 82 -2.60 12.76 -4.76
CA ASP A 82 -2.82 14.18 -4.51
C ASP A 82 -1.54 14.97 -4.84
N PRO A 83 -1.56 15.86 -5.86
CA PRO A 83 -0.38 16.60 -6.29
C PRO A 83 0.27 17.42 -5.18
N VAL A 84 -0.52 17.88 -4.18
CA VAL A 84 -0.01 18.66 -3.04
C VAL A 84 0.84 17.78 -2.10
N ARG A 85 0.65 16.46 -2.12
CA ARG A 85 1.37 15.50 -1.27
C ARG A 85 2.56 14.84 -1.96
N VAL A 86 2.70 15.05 -3.27
CA VAL A 86 3.77 14.48 -4.11
C VAL A 86 4.88 15.52 -4.38
N ALA A 87 4.63 16.80 -4.09
CA ALA A 87 5.54 17.93 -4.31
C ALA A 87 6.72 17.99 -3.33
#